data_AF-A0A7X9DNS9-F1
#
_entry.id   AF-A0A7X9DNS9-F1
#
_cell.length_a   1.000
_cell.length_b   1.000
_cell.length_c   1.000
_cell.angle_alpha   90.00
_cell.angle_beta   90.00
_cell.angle_gamma   90.00
#
_symmetry.space_group_name_H-M   'P 1'
#
loop_
_entity.id
_entity.type
_entity.pdbx_description
1 polymer ?
#
loop_
_entity_poly.entity_id
_entity_poly.type
_entity_poly.pdbx_seq_one_letter_code
_entity_poly.pdbx_strand_id
1 'polypeptide(L)'
;LLNVGPMPNGRIQPQFVSVLKEVGAWMKKNGEAIYGTRGGPFPPRDRAVSTQKGNTIYLHIFDYQDPLIALPPIAPKIVSVRAFGSGKEIPFKQTADGVVLTLSALEKTPPVTIVEMKIK
;
A
#
# COMPACT_ATOMS: atom_id res chain seq x y z
N LEU A 1 17.38 -1.69 4.27
CA LEU A 1 18.16 -0.47 4.56
C LEU A 1 18.44 0.22 3.24
N LEU A 2 18.15 1.52 3.11
CA LEU A 2 18.48 2.29 1.90
C LEU A 2 19.85 2.92 2.09
N ASN A 3 20.78 2.66 1.17
CA ASN A 3 22.16 3.13 1.25
C ASN A 3 22.36 4.38 0.38
N VAL A 4 23.28 5.26 0.80
CA VAL A 4 23.78 6.38 -0.02
C VAL A 4 25.30 6.41 0.03
N GLY A 5 25.93 6.57 -1.14
CA GLY A 5 27.37 6.76 -1.26
C GLY A 5 27.71 8.26 -1.28
N PRO A 6 28.36 8.81 -0.23
CA PRO A 6 28.78 10.21 -0.25
C PRO A 6 29.88 10.44 -1.30
N MET A 7 29.96 11.66 -1.81
CA MET A 7 31.05 12.11 -2.66
C MET A 7 32.36 12.19 -1.84
N PRO A 8 33.54 12.28 -2.49
CA PRO A 8 34.83 12.39 -1.80
C PRO A 8 34.92 13.56 -0.80
N ASN A 9 34.12 14.61 -1.01
CA ASN A 9 34.00 15.75 -0.09
C ASN A 9 33.03 15.52 1.08
N GLY A 10 32.56 14.28 1.28
CA GLY A 10 31.64 13.88 2.35
C GLY A 10 30.17 14.25 2.13
N ARG A 11 29.81 14.99 1.07
CA ARG A 11 28.42 15.38 0.80
C ARG A 11 27.66 14.31 0.03
N ILE A 12 26.36 14.19 0.29
CA ILE A 12 25.46 13.35 -0.52
C ILE A 12 25.25 14.00 -1.88
N GLN A 13 25.25 13.19 -2.93
CA GLN A 13 25.03 13.66 -4.30
C GLN A 13 23.64 14.31 -4.44
N PRO A 14 23.49 15.46 -5.12
CA PRO A 14 22.21 16.18 -5.22
C PRO A 14 21.02 15.33 -5.69
N GLN A 15 21.24 14.39 -6.62
CA GLN A 15 20.19 13.49 -7.10
C GLN A 15 19.67 12.55 -6.00
N PHE A 16 20.53 12.05 -5.10
CA PHE A 16 20.09 11.25 -3.96
C PHE A 16 19.31 12.11 -2.96
N VAL A 17 19.70 13.37 -2.78
CA VAL A 17 18.94 14.30 -1.93
C VAL A 17 17.53 14.53 -2.48
N SER A 18 17.37 14.66 -3.81
CA SER A 18 16.05 14.80 -4.44
C SER A 18 15.17 13.57 -4.18
N VAL A 19 15.67 12.38 -4.50
CA VAL A 19 14.94 11.12 -4.30
C VAL A 19 14.57 10.92 -2.83
N LEU A 20 15.50 11.17 -1.90
CA LEU A 20 15.21 11.05 -0.46
C LEU A 20 14.13 12.03 0.00
N LYS A 21 14.06 13.25 -0.56
CA LYS A 21 12.99 14.20 -0.27
C LYS A 21 11.65 13.72 -0.79
N GLU A 22 11.61 13.16 -2.00
CA GLU A 22 10.38 12.58 -2.58
C GLU A 22 9.88 11.40 -1.75
N VAL A 23 10.78 10.48 -1.38
CA VAL A 23 10.47 9.37 -0.46
C VAL A 23 9.97 9.91 0.88
N GLY A 24 10.64 10.91 1.46
CA GLY A 24 10.23 11.52 2.72
C GLY A 24 8.83 12.16 2.64
N ALA A 25 8.52 12.84 1.54
CA ALA A 25 7.20 13.44 1.31
C ALA A 25 6.11 12.36 1.19
N TRP A 26 6.40 11.25 0.52
CA TRP A 26 5.48 10.11 0.45
C TRP A 26 5.29 9.44 1.82
N MET A 27 6.38 9.19 2.55
CA MET A 27 6.35 8.58 3.88
C MET A 27 5.61 9.45 4.90
N LYS A 28 5.65 10.79 4.78
CA LYS A 28 4.87 11.67 5.66
C LYS A 28 3.36 11.45 5.53
N LYS A 29 2.88 11.11 4.32
CA LYS A 29 1.46 10.87 4.06
C LYS A 29 1.07 9.41 4.31
N ASN A 30 1.95 8.47 3.98
CA ASN A 30 1.64 7.05 3.90
C ASN A 30 2.36 6.18 4.95
N GLY A 31 3.12 6.80 5.85
CA GLY A 31 4.00 6.11 6.79
C GLY A 31 3.26 5.18 7.75
N GLU A 32 1.97 5.41 8.03
CA GLU A 32 1.18 4.50 8.87
C GLU A 32 1.05 3.10 8.26
N ALA A 33 1.00 3.01 6.93
CA ALA A 33 0.92 1.75 6.19
C ALA A 33 2.28 1.00 6.13
N ILE A 34 3.34 1.58 6.70
CA ILE A 34 4.71 1.02 6.71
C ILE A 34 5.21 0.84 8.15
N TYR A 35 5.20 1.90 8.95
CA TYR A 35 5.76 1.90 10.31
C TYR A 35 4.91 1.09 11.30
N GLY A 36 5.58 0.20 12.03
CA GLY A 36 4.93 -0.69 12.99
C GLY A 36 4.07 -1.78 12.37
N THR A 37 4.17 -1.96 11.05
CA THR A 37 3.48 -3.05 10.34
C THR A 37 4.30 -4.35 10.36
N ARG A 38 3.66 -5.45 9.97
CA ARG A 38 4.25 -6.75 9.62
C ARG A 38 3.76 -7.15 8.23
N GLY A 39 4.24 -8.29 7.73
CA GLY A 39 3.72 -8.88 6.50
C GLY A 39 2.20 -9.06 6.60
N GLY A 40 1.48 -8.61 5.57
CA GLY A 40 0.04 -8.78 5.49
C GLY A 40 -0.36 -10.17 4.99
N PRO A 41 -1.66 -10.50 5.03
CA PRO A 41 -2.14 -11.83 4.70
C PRO A 41 -2.17 -12.12 3.19
N PHE A 42 -2.04 -11.08 2.36
CA PHE A 42 -1.95 -11.24 0.90
C PHE A 42 -0.48 -11.32 0.48
N PRO A 43 -0.01 -12.48 -0.02
CA PRO A 43 1.36 -12.63 -0.47
C PRO A 43 1.63 -11.69 -1.67
N PRO A 44 2.91 -11.31 -1.89
CA PRO A 44 3.29 -10.52 -3.04
C PRO A 44 2.81 -11.11 -4.36
N ARG A 45 2.21 -10.27 -5.20
CA ARG A 45 1.90 -10.52 -6.60
C ARG A 45 2.50 -9.41 -7.45
N ASP A 46 2.52 -9.59 -8.77
CA ASP A 46 3.20 -8.70 -9.73
C ASP A 46 2.94 -7.21 -9.52
N ARG A 47 1.73 -6.83 -9.06
CA ARG A 47 1.32 -5.42 -8.92
C ARG A 47 0.77 -5.03 -7.56
N ALA A 48 0.80 -5.95 -6.58
CA ALA A 48 0.30 -5.65 -5.25
C ALA A 48 1.00 -6.45 -4.15
N VAL A 49 1.21 -5.80 -3.01
CA VAL A 49 1.71 -6.41 -1.76
C VAL A 49 0.87 -5.93 -0.59
N SER A 50 0.93 -6.63 0.55
CA SER A 50 0.22 -6.18 1.75
C SER A 50 1.10 -6.12 2.99
N THR A 51 0.79 -5.15 3.85
CA THR A 51 1.29 -5.05 5.22
C THR A 51 0.11 -5.06 6.18
N GLN A 52 0.34 -5.35 7.45
CA GLN A 52 -0.71 -5.39 8.47
C GLN A 52 -0.25 -4.75 9.79
N LYS A 53 -1.17 -4.03 10.44
CA LYS A 53 -1.02 -3.47 11.79
C LYS A 53 -2.28 -3.73 12.61
N GLY A 54 -2.19 -4.64 13.57
CA GLY A 54 -3.36 -5.12 14.32
C GLY A 54 -4.44 -5.63 13.36
N ASN A 55 -5.64 -5.06 13.46
CA ASN A 55 -6.79 -5.43 12.63
C ASN A 55 -6.91 -4.60 11.35
N THR A 56 -5.82 -3.97 10.89
CA THR A 56 -5.79 -3.18 9.66
C THR A 56 -4.81 -3.78 8.68
N ILE A 57 -5.27 -4.17 7.50
CA ILE A 57 -4.44 -4.58 6.38
C ILE A 57 -4.31 -3.38 5.44
N TYR A 58 -3.10 -3.08 5.00
CA TYR A 58 -2.83 -2.10 3.95
C TYR A 58 -2.41 -2.85 2.70
N LEU A 59 -3.20 -2.75 1.63
CA LEU A 59 -2.85 -3.25 0.32
C LEU A 59 -2.20 -2.14 -0.48
N HIS A 60 -0.97 -2.37 -0.89
CA HIS A 60 -0.14 -1.46 -1.68
C HIS A 60 -0.22 -1.90 -3.13
N ILE A 61 -0.90 -1.11 -3.96
CA ILE A 61 -1.11 -1.38 -5.39
C ILE A 61 -0.19 -0.46 -6.18
N PHE A 62 0.79 -1.04 -6.87
CA PHE A 62 1.80 -0.30 -7.61
C PHE A 62 1.25 0.26 -8.94
N ASP A 63 0.36 -0.49 -9.59
CA ASP A 63 -0.42 -0.04 -10.74
C ASP A 63 -1.56 -1.03 -11.01
N TYR A 64 -2.65 -0.53 -11.59
CA TYR A 64 -3.82 -1.31 -12.00
C TYR A 64 -4.51 -0.62 -13.18
N GLN A 65 -4.97 -1.37 -14.18
CA GLN A 65 -5.82 -0.87 -15.26
C GLN A 65 -7.21 -1.49 -15.19
N ASP A 66 -7.28 -2.70 -14.64
CA ASP A 66 -8.52 -3.41 -14.45
C ASP A 66 -9.40 -2.73 -13.40
N PRO A 67 -10.73 -2.73 -13.60
CA PRO A 67 -11.68 -2.18 -12.64
C PRO A 67 -11.79 -3.03 -11.37
N LEU A 68 -11.20 -4.23 -11.35
CA LEU A 68 -11.28 -5.19 -10.26
C LEU A 68 -9.87 -5.71 -9.92
N ILE A 69 -9.64 -5.97 -8.64
CA ILE A 69 -8.49 -6.76 -8.19
C ILE A 69 -8.97 -7.95 -7.36
N ALA A 70 -8.49 -9.14 -7.72
CA ALA A 70 -8.76 -10.38 -7.00
C ALA A 70 -7.59 -10.73 -6.08
N LEU A 71 -7.91 -11.03 -4.83
CA LEU A 71 -6.97 -11.39 -3.78
C LEU A 71 -7.31 -12.80 -3.24
N PRO A 72 -6.30 -13.55 -2.76
CA PRO A 72 -6.51 -14.84 -2.10
C PRO A 72 -7.52 -14.78 -0.94
N PRO A 73 -8.13 -15.91 -0.56
CA PRO A 73 -9.01 -15.94 0.59
C PRO A 73 -8.20 -15.72 1.87
N ILE A 74 -8.84 -15.04 2.83
CA ILE A 74 -8.30 -14.85 4.18
C ILE A 74 -9.36 -15.28 5.19
N ALA A 75 -8.92 -15.88 6.29
CA ALA A 75 -9.79 -16.35 7.36
C ALA A 75 -10.57 -15.23 8.07
N PRO A 76 -9.97 -14.09 8.47
CA PRO A 76 -10.72 -13.06 9.17
C PRO A 76 -11.69 -12.32 8.24
N LYS A 77 -12.80 -11.85 8.81
CA LYS A 77 -13.85 -11.19 8.03
C LYS A 77 -13.49 -9.73 7.79
N ILE A 78 -13.50 -9.30 6.54
CA ILE A 78 -13.34 -7.89 6.18
C ILE A 78 -14.65 -7.16 6.48
N VAL A 79 -14.55 -6.09 7.26
CA VAL A 79 -15.70 -5.28 7.68
C VAL A 79 -15.73 -3.90 7.04
N SER A 80 -14.61 -3.43 6.50
CA SER A 80 -14.53 -2.16 5.79
C SER A 80 -13.34 -2.19 4.84
N VAL A 81 -13.50 -1.58 3.66
CA VAL A 81 -12.44 -1.33 2.68
C VAL A 81 -12.53 0.13 2.25
N ARG A 82 -11.43 0.87 2.38
CA ARG A 82 -11.37 2.30 2.07
C ARG A 82 -10.06 2.67 1.38
N ALA A 83 -10.13 3.69 0.54
CA ALA A 83 -8.94 4.34 0.01
C ALA A 83 -8.18 5.01 1.17
N PHE A 84 -6.90 4.68 1.32
CA PHE A 84 -6.08 5.25 2.39
C PHE A 84 -5.87 6.75 2.13
N GLY A 85 -5.99 7.56 3.19
CA GLY A 85 -5.89 9.02 3.12
C GLY A 85 -7.21 9.73 2.81
N SER A 86 -7.93 9.36 1.75
CA SER A 86 -9.23 9.99 1.42
C SER A 86 -10.41 9.40 2.18
N GLY A 87 -10.30 8.16 2.67
CA GLY A 87 -11.37 7.46 3.37
C GLY A 87 -12.54 7.03 2.49
N LYS A 88 -12.45 7.23 1.16
CA LYS A 88 -13.49 6.83 0.20
C LYS A 88 -13.73 5.33 0.28
N GLU A 89 -14.98 4.93 0.44
CA GLU A 89 -15.34 3.52 0.52
C GLU A 89 -15.14 2.82 -0.83
N ILE A 90 -14.60 1.61 -0.76
CA ILE A 90 -14.34 0.78 -1.92
C ILE A 90 -15.27 -0.45 -1.83
N PRO A 91 -16.14 -0.67 -2.83
CA PRO A 91 -16.96 -1.87 -2.86
C PRO A 91 -16.08 -3.12 -2.92
N PHE A 92 -16.49 -4.15 -2.18
CA PHE A 92 -15.78 -5.43 -2.16
C PHE A 92 -16.75 -6.60 -1.97
N LYS A 93 -16.28 -7.78 -2.36
CA LYS A 93 -16.93 -9.06 -2.08
C LYS A 93 -15.90 -10.03 -1.51
N GLN A 94 -16.19 -10.60 -0.34
CA GLN A 94 -15.42 -11.68 0.25
C GLN A 94 -16.22 -12.99 0.14
N THR A 95 -15.61 -14.02 -0.44
CA THR A 95 -16.17 -15.38 -0.57
C THR A 95 -15.17 -16.40 0.00
N ALA A 96 -15.53 -17.69 -0.02
CA ALA A 96 -14.61 -18.76 0.34
C ALA A 96 -13.38 -18.84 -0.60
N ASP A 97 -13.53 -18.38 -1.84
CA ASP A 97 -12.49 -18.45 -2.88
C ASP A 97 -11.55 -17.25 -2.89
N GLY A 98 -11.94 -16.14 -2.25
CA GLY A 98 -11.13 -14.92 -2.29
C GLY A 98 -11.83 -13.64 -1.89
N VAL A 99 -11.13 -12.54 -2.12
CA VAL A 99 -11.63 -11.18 -1.95
C VAL A 99 -11.50 -10.44 -3.28
N VAL A 100 -12.57 -9.80 -3.73
CA VAL A 100 -12.56 -8.95 -4.93
C VAL A 100 -12.87 -7.52 -4.53
N LEU A 101 -12.01 -6.57 -4.91
CA LEU A 101 -12.22 -5.13 -4.70
C LEU A 101 -12.56 -4.45 -6.02
N THR A 102 -13.47 -3.48 -6.00
CA THR A 102 -13.86 -2.67 -7.17
C THR A 102 -13.11 -1.33 -7.18
N LEU A 103 -12.15 -1.20 -8.09
CA LEU A 103 -11.23 -0.07 -8.19
C LEU A 103 -11.70 1.03 -9.16
N SER A 104 -12.81 0.86 -9.89
CA SER A 104 -13.25 1.80 -10.93
C SER A 104 -13.42 3.26 -10.45
N ALA A 105 -13.79 3.43 -9.19
CA ALA A 105 -13.97 4.75 -8.58
C ALA A 105 -12.75 5.18 -7.72
N LEU A 106 -11.70 4.36 -7.66
CA LEU A 106 -10.50 4.65 -6.90
C LEU A 106 -9.55 5.51 -7.73
N GLU A 107 -9.28 6.71 -7.24
CA GLU A 107 -8.24 7.57 -7.80
C GLU A 107 -6.86 6.98 -7.51
N LYS A 108 -6.02 6.90 -8.55
CA LYS A 108 -4.63 6.46 -8.38
C LYS A 108 -3.85 7.53 -7.64
N THR A 109 -3.08 7.12 -6.64
CA THR A 109 -2.16 7.99 -5.90
C THR A 109 -0.71 7.52 -6.12
N PRO A 110 -0.01 8.02 -7.16
CA PRO A 110 1.38 7.66 -7.40
C PRO A 110 2.30 8.06 -6.22
N PRO A 111 3.41 7.34 -6.00
CA PRO A 111 3.87 6.15 -6.72
C PRO A 111 3.14 4.85 -6.36
N VAL A 112 2.38 4.81 -5.26
CA VAL A 112 1.73 3.59 -4.75
C VAL A 112 0.35 3.95 -4.20
N THR A 113 -0.69 3.36 -4.78
CA THR A 113 -2.06 3.51 -4.28
C THR A 113 -2.29 2.55 -3.14
N ILE A 114 -2.76 3.06 -2.00
CA ILE A 114 -2.97 2.26 -0.79
C ILE A 114 -4.46 2.13 -0.49
N VAL A 115 -4.88 0.90 -0.20
CA VAL A 115 -6.22 0.56 0.29
C VAL A 115 -6.10 0.03 1.72
N GLU A 116 -6.87 0.58 2.64
CA GLU A 116 -7.00 0.06 4.00
C GLU A 116 -8.19 -0.90 4.10
N MET A 117 -8.00 -2.03 4.79
CA MET A 117 -9.03 -3.01 5.07
C MET A 117 -9.07 -3.29 6.57
N LYS A 118 -10.22 -3.12 7.20
CA LYS A 118 -10.43 -3.47 8.60
C LYS A 118 -10.99 -4.88 8.70
N ILE A 119 -10.42 -5.68 9.59
CA ILE A 119 -10.84 -7.07 9.84
C ILE A 119 -11.42 -7.26 11.25
N LYS A 120 -12.29 -8.26 11.41
CA LYS A 120 -12.80 -8.75 12.69
C LYS A 120 -12.35 -10.18 12.94
#